data_AF-A0A4U2XZI3-F1
#
_entry.id   AF-A0A4U2XZI3-F1
#
_cell.length_a   1.000
_cell.length_b   1.000
_cell.length_c   1.000
_cell.angle_alpha   90.00
_cell.angle_beta   90.00
_cell.angle_gamma   90.00
#
_symmetry.space_group_name_H-M   'P 1'
#
loop_
_entity.id
_entity.type
_entity.pdbx_description
1 polymer ?
#
loop_
_entity_poly.entity_id
_entity_poly.type
_entity_poly.pdbx_seq_one_letter_code
_entity_poly.pdbx_strand_id
1 'polypeptide(L)' 'MVDEFIRNKIVKSPGAVLSQNEVYEKYKKFCCEQNEKAETKIWFGRKMNIFGFSSKQISKNERIYFDFLVAD' A
#
# COMPACT_ATOMS: atom_id res chain seq x y z
N MET A 1 -4.86 5.01 10.19
CA MET A 1 -5.35 4.41 8.94
C MET A 1 -4.25 4.12 7.92
N VAL A 2 -3.49 5.11 7.43
CA VAL A 2 -2.47 4.82 6.41
C VAL A 2 -1.36 3.88 6.91
N ASP A 3 -0.89 4.06 8.15
CA ASP A 3 0.10 3.18 8.77
C ASP A 3 -0.43 1.75 8.94
N GLU A 4 -1.71 1.60 9.29
CA GLU A 4 -2.39 0.31 9.44
C GLU A 4 -2.53 -0.41 8.10
N PHE A 5 -2.97 0.32 7.08
CA PHE A 5 -3.03 -0.19 5.71
C PHE A 5 -1.65 -0.65 5.23
N ILE A 6 -0.61 0.15 5.43
CA ILE A 6 0.74 -0.20 4.99
C ILE A 6 1.28 -1.41 5.78
N ARG A 7 1.02 -1.52 7.09
CA ARG A 7 1.51 -2.65 7.89
C ARG A 7 0.76 -3.95 7.63
N ASN A 8 -0.56 -3.88 7.53
CA ASN A 8 -1.42 -5.08 7.52
C ASN A 8 -1.79 -5.53 6.12
N LYS A 9 -1.83 -4.62 5.15
CA LYS A 9 -2.28 -4.91 3.79
C LYS A 9 -1.16 -4.92 2.78
N ILE A 10 0.05 -4.44 3.10
CA ILE A 10 1.21 -4.53 2.21
C ILE A 10 2.17 -5.62 2.67
N VAL A 11 2.26 -6.70 1.91
CA VAL A 11 3.16 -7.84 2.14
C VAL A 11 4.27 -7.82 1.07
N LYS A 12 5.44 -8.42 1.36
CA LYS A 12 6.50 -8.68 0.36
C LYS A 12 6.44 -10.16 -0.06
N SER A 13 6.25 -10.44 -1.34
CA SER A 13 6.03 -11.76 -1.96
C SER A 13 6.79 -11.84 -3.32
N PRO A 14 6.75 -12.92 -4.12
CA PRO A 14 7.42 -13.00 -5.43
C PRO A 14 6.53 -12.92 -6.70
N GLY A 15 5.23 -12.61 -6.62
CA GLY A 15 4.35 -12.38 -7.79
C GLY A 15 4.36 -10.98 -8.46
N ALA A 16 3.16 -10.50 -8.84
CA ALA A 16 2.92 -9.27 -9.61
C ALA A 16 3.22 -7.98 -8.82
N VAL A 17 3.96 -7.07 -9.45
CA VAL A 17 4.36 -5.77 -8.88
C VAL A 17 3.26 -4.76 -9.11
N LEU A 18 2.75 -4.17 -8.02
CA LEU A 18 1.83 -3.05 -8.13
C LEU A 18 2.59 -1.72 -8.11
N SER A 19 2.19 -0.84 -9.00
CA SER A 19 2.69 0.54 -9.04
C SER A 19 2.18 1.28 -7.81
N GLN A 20 2.95 2.27 -7.33
CA GLN A 20 2.51 3.14 -6.23
C GLN A 20 1.11 3.75 -6.43
N ASN A 21 0.73 4.00 -7.69
CA ASN A 21 -0.61 4.48 -8.03
C ASN A 21 -1.70 3.44 -7.73
N GLU A 22 -1.48 2.18 -8.07
CA GLU A 22 -2.43 1.08 -7.80
C GLU A 22 -2.56 0.82 -6.30
N VAL A 23 -1.46 0.89 -5.56
CA VAL A 23 -1.44 0.81 -4.10
C VAL A 23 -2.28 1.95 -3.50
N TYR A 24 -2.16 3.16 -4.03
CA TYR A 24 -2.93 4.32 -3.56
C TYR A 24 -4.44 4.20 -3.88
N GLU A 25 -4.81 3.70 -5.06
CA GLU A 25 -6.21 3.43 -5.38
C GLU A 25 -6.83 2.41 -4.40
N LYS A 26 -6.08 1.36 -4.03
CA LYS A 26 -6.50 0.40 -3.01
C LYS A 26 -6.63 1.02 -1.63
N TYR A 27 -5.71 1.91 -1.25
CA TYR A 27 -5.79 2.66 0.00
C TYR A 27 -7.06 3.51 0.07
N LYS A 28 -7.43 4.21 -1.02
CA LYS A 28 -8.67 4.98 -1.06
C LYS A 28 -9.90 4.12 -0.84
N LYS A 29 -9.95 2.93 -1.44
CA LYS A 29 -11.06 1.98 -1.22
C LYS A 29 -11.13 1.54 0.24
N PHE A 30 -10.01 1.17 0.83
CA PHE A 30 -9.94 0.79 2.24
C PHE A 30 -10.42 1.92 3.17
N CYS A 31 -9.99 3.16 2.93
CA CYS A 31 -10.50 4.31 3.67
C CYS A 31 -12.03 4.47 3.51
N CYS A 32 -12.54 4.33 2.30
CA CYS A 32 -13.98 4.40 2.03
C CYS A 32 -14.77 3.31 2.77
N GLU A 33 -14.27 2.08 2.81
CA GLU A 33 -14.88 0.95 3.53
C GLU A 33 -14.87 1.17 5.05
N GLN A 34 -13.83 1.82 5.57
CA GLN A 34 -13.70 2.18 6.97
C GLN A 34 -14.43 3.49 7.34
N ASN A 35 -15.16 4.09 6.39
CA ASN A 35 -15.83 5.39 6.53
C ASN A 35 -14.88 6.56 6.90
N GLU A 36 -13.61 6.44 6.49
CA GLU A 36 -12.54 7.37 6.79
C GLU A 36 -12.10 8.16 5.53
N LYS A 37 -11.56 9.36 5.73
CA LYS A 37 -11.06 10.17 4.61
C LYS A 37 -9.65 9.72 4.21
N ALA A 38 -9.47 9.41 2.92
CA ALA A 38 -8.17 9.07 2.40
C ALA A 38 -7.21 10.27 2.42
N GLU A 39 -5.98 10.01 2.89
CA GLU A 39 -4.87 10.96 2.83
C GLU A 39 -4.43 11.25 1.39
N THR A 40 -3.76 12.39 1.19
CA THR A 40 -3.24 12.75 -0.14
C THR A 40 -2.18 11.76 -0.63
N LYS A 41 -2.10 11.56 -1.95
CA LYS A 41 -1.12 10.66 -2.58
C LYS A 41 0.33 10.97 -2.20
N ILE A 42 0.66 12.25 -2.02
CA ILE A 42 2.00 12.70 -1.59
C ILE A 42 2.29 12.20 -0.18
N TRP A 43 1.33 12.37 0.74
CA TRP A 43 1.48 11.95 2.13
C TRP A 43 1.54 10.42 2.26
N PHE A 44 0.69 9.73 1.51
CA PHE A 44 0.72 8.27 1.36
C PHE A 44 2.10 7.78 0.89
N GLY A 45 2.65 8.40 -0.17
CA GLY A 45 3.98 8.06 -0.67
C GLY A 45 5.09 8.31 0.33
N ARG A 46 5.02 9.39 1.13
CA ARG A 46 5.97 9.63 2.24
C ARG A 46 5.88 8.53 3.29
N LYS A 47 4.67 8.12 3.67
CA LYS A 47 4.45 7.01 4.61
C LYS A 47 4.99 5.70 4.07
N MET A 48 4.69 5.35 2.82
CA MET A 48 5.29 4.17 2.18
C MET A 48 6.82 4.16 2.26
N ASN A 49 7.48 5.30 1.97
CA ASN A 49 8.94 5.42 2.13
C ASN A 49 9.40 5.20 3.57
N ILE A 50 8.70 5.74 4.58
CA ILE A 50 9.02 5.52 6.00
C ILE A 50 8.97 4.03 6.35
N PHE A 51 8.03 3.28 5.76
CA PHE A 51 7.90 1.84 5.93
C PHE A 51 8.83 1.00 5.03
N GLY A 52 9.75 1.65 4.29
CA GLY A 52 10.70 0.95 3.41
C GLY A 52 10.12 0.54 2.05
N PHE A 53 8.94 1.03 1.70
CA PHE A 53 8.31 0.84 0.39
C PHE A 53 8.64 2.03 -0.53
N SER A 54 9.93 2.21 -0.83
CA SER A 54 10.40 3.31 -1.68
C SER A 54 10.37 2.96 -3.16
N SER A 55 9.95 3.91 -4.01
CA SER A 55 10.09 3.83 -5.47
C SER A 55 11.53 3.61 -5.95
N LYS A 56 12.55 3.92 -5.12
CA LYS A 56 13.97 3.64 -5.42
C LYS A 56 14.42 2.21 -5.06
N GLN A 57 13.73 1.52 -4.15
CA GLN A 57 14.00 0.11 -3.77
C GLN A 57 13.02 -0.91 -4.38
N ILE A 58 11.99 -0.45 -5.09
CA ILE A 58 11.32 -1.25 -6.14
C ILE A 58 12.26 -1.47 -7.35
N SER A 59 13.55 -1.11 -7.22
CA SER A 59 14.58 -1.45 -8.17
C SER A 59 15.09 -2.87 -7.91
N LYS A 60 14.59 -3.76 -8.74
CA LYS A 60 15.00 -5.14 -9.05
C LYS A 60 14.47 -6.32 -8.23
N ASN A 61 14.27 -6.27 -6.91
CA ASN A 61 13.82 -7.50 -6.20
C ASN A 61 12.85 -7.32 -5.03
N GLU A 62 12.51 -6.09 -4.61
CA GLU A 62 11.49 -5.89 -3.57
C GLU A 62 10.15 -5.52 -4.19
N ARG A 63 9.17 -6.39 -4.01
CA ARG A 63 7.86 -6.31 -4.64
C ARG A 63 6.80 -6.16 -3.54
N ILE A 64 5.79 -5.32 -3.76
CA ILE A 64 4.72 -4.95 -2.83
C ILE A 64 3.45 -5.73 -3.22
N TYR A 65 2.84 -6.42 -2.27
CA TYR A 65 1.70 -7.33 -2.45
C TYR A 65 0.58 -6.97 -1.51
N PHE A 66 -0.64 -7.34 -1.88
CA PHE A 66 -1.79 -7.21 -1.02
C PHE A 66 -2.30 -8.58 -0.61
N ASP A 67 -2.29 -8.85 0.69
CA ASP A 67 -3.03 -9.97 1.26
C ASP A 67 -4.47 -9.48 1.51
N PHE A 68 -5.35 -9.84 0.58
CA PHE A 68 -6.78 -9.83 0.86
C PHE A 68 -7.09 -11.14 1.56
N LEU A 69 -6.99 -11.15 2.89
CA LEU A 69 -7.97 -11.92 3.67
C LEU A 69 -9.33 -11.30 3.37
N VAL A 70 -9.96 -11.79 2.29
CA VAL A 70 -11.40 -11.70 2.09
C VAL A 70 -11.99 -12.49 3.25
N ALA A 71 -12.57 -11.79 4.21
CA ALA A 71 -13.50 -12.44 5.12
C ALA A 71 -14.74 -12.75 4.27
N ASP A 72 -14.92 -14.04 3.97
CA ASP A 72 -16.16 -14.61 3.45
C ASP A 72 -17.29 -14.45 4.48
#